data_AF-A0A0D3BES6-F1
#
_entry.id   AF-A0A0D3BES6-F1
#
_cell.length_a   1.000
_cell.length_b   1.000
_cell.length_c   1.000
_cell.angle_alpha   90.00
_cell.angle_beta   90.00
_cell.angle_gamma   90.00
#
_symmetry.space_group_name_H-M   'P 1'
#
loop_
_entity.id
_entity.type
_entity.pdbx_description
1 polymer ?
#
loop_
_entity_poly.entity_id
_entity_poly.type
_entity_poly.pdbx_seq_one_letter_code
_entity_poly.pdbx_strand_id
1 'polypeptide(L)'
;MMNLYAKDRMILSVLLFVVVLICNASTSSSASEAITIKPRHLSLLKSALQRPSGEQSELWRPMTDQGWSPCLDLGNSPSLPDKTEGYIQVFLDGGLNQQRMGICDAVAVAKILNATLVIPYLEVNPVWQDSSSFVDIFDVDHFINTLKDDIRIVRELPEELSWSTREYYGTAIRETRVKTAPVHASAKWYRENVSPVLQSFGIAAISPFSHRLSFDHLPAEIQRLRCKVNFQALRFVPHITSLGDALVSRLRNPLWRSSKDRKNVDHLGDMTNSHRRQEPGKFAVLHLRFDKDMAAHSACDFGGGKAEKLALAKYRQMIWQGRVLNSQFTDEELRSQGRCPLTPEEMGLLLAAFGFDNNTRLYLASHKVYGGEARISALRQVFPRMEDKRSLASSAERARIKGKASLLAALDYYVSMHSDIFISASPGNMHNALVGHRTFENLKTIRPNMALIGQLFLNKSITWVDFQQALGEGHVNRQGQIRLRKPKQSIYTYPAPDCMCHV
;
A
#
# COMPACT_ATOMS: atom_id res chain seq x y z
N MET A 1 34.42 54.16 -20.80
CA MET A 1 33.82 52.81 -20.63
C MET A 1 32.79 52.84 -19.48
N MET A 2 31.88 53.82 -19.50
CA MET A 2 30.84 54.05 -18.49
C MET A 2 29.56 54.41 -19.24
N ASN A 3 28.90 53.41 -19.85
CA ASN A 3 27.52 53.58 -20.36
C ASN A 3 26.79 52.26 -20.69
N LEU A 4 27.24 51.11 -20.15
CA LEU A 4 26.49 49.84 -20.24
C LEU A 4 25.79 49.42 -18.94
N TYR A 5 26.04 50.07 -17.80
CA TYR A 5 25.49 49.63 -16.50
C TYR A 5 24.12 50.22 -16.13
N ALA A 6 23.56 51.14 -16.92
CA ALA A 6 22.28 51.80 -16.59
C ALA A 6 21.05 51.09 -17.19
N LYS A 7 21.19 50.36 -18.30
CA LYS A 7 20.06 49.66 -18.95
C LYS A 7 19.68 48.35 -18.26
N ASP A 8 20.65 47.63 -17.70
CA ASP A 8 20.39 46.32 -17.07
C ASP A 8 19.72 46.41 -15.70
N ARG A 9 19.90 47.53 -14.97
CA ARG A 9 19.19 47.75 -13.69
C ARG A 9 17.71 48.06 -13.87
N MET A 10 17.32 48.66 -14.99
CA MET A 10 15.91 48.99 -15.25
C MET A 10 15.11 47.75 -15.67
N ILE A 11 15.73 46.81 -16.39
CA ILE A 11 15.12 45.53 -16.77
C ILE A 11 14.98 44.61 -15.54
N LEU A 12 15.98 44.58 -14.66
CA LEU A 12 15.92 43.78 -13.43
C LEU A 12 14.86 44.28 -12.44
N SER A 13 14.65 45.60 -12.35
CA SER A 13 13.63 46.20 -11.48
C SER A 13 12.19 45.98 -11.99
N VAL A 14 11.98 45.90 -13.31
CA VAL A 14 10.66 45.61 -13.90
C VAL A 14 10.32 44.13 -13.76
N LEU A 15 11.31 43.22 -13.92
CA LEU A 15 11.11 41.79 -13.65
C LEU A 15 10.83 41.51 -12.16
N LEU A 16 11.48 42.21 -11.23
CA LEU A 16 11.20 42.06 -9.80
C LEU A 16 9.79 42.55 -9.43
N PHE A 17 9.31 43.64 -10.04
CA PHE A 17 7.95 44.16 -9.80
C PHE A 17 6.86 43.24 -10.37
N VAL A 18 7.09 42.61 -11.53
CA VAL A 18 6.16 41.61 -12.09
C VAL A 18 6.13 40.34 -11.25
N VAL A 19 7.27 39.88 -10.71
CA VAL A 19 7.31 38.71 -9.81
C VAL A 19 6.62 39.01 -8.47
N VAL A 20 6.76 40.22 -7.91
CA VAL A 20 6.07 40.60 -6.67
C VAL A 20 4.56 40.78 -6.86
N LEU A 21 4.09 41.27 -8.01
CA LEU A 21 2.64 41.30 -8.32
C LEU A 21 2.05 39.91 -8.58
N ILE A 22 2.83 38.98 -9.15
CA ILE A 22 2.38 37.58 -9.33
C ILE A 22 2.36 36.82 -7.98
N CYS A 23 3.25 37.15 -7.05
CA CYS A 23 3.26 36.54 -5.71
C CYS A 23 2.11 37.02 -4.80
N ASN A 24 1.67 38.27 -4.90
CA ASN A 24 0.59 38.81 -4.05
C ASN A 24 -0.84 38.56 -4.57
N ALA A 25 -1.01 37.92 -5.74
CA ALA A 25 -2.32 37.46 -6.23
C ALA A 25 -2.61 35.97 -5.94
N SER A 26 -1.77 35.31 -5.14
CA SER A 26 -2.01 33.94 -4.70
C SER A 26 -2.78 33.86 -3.39
N THR A 27 -3.88 34.61 -3.29
CA THR A 27 -4.99 34.18 -2.42
C THR A 27 -5.49 32.86 -2.98
N SER A 28 -5.15 31.77 -2.29
CA SER A 28 -5.62 30.43 -2.58
C SER A 28 -7.14 30.36 -2.47
N SER A 29 -7.85 30.72 -3.54
CA SER A 29 -9.23 30.32 -3.70
C SER A 29 -9.20 28.83 -4.06
N SER A 30 -9.35 27.97 -3.07
CA SER A 30 -9.76 26.60 -3.29
C SER A 30 -11.22 26.61 -3.74
N ALA A 31 -11.48 27.06 -4.96
CA ALA A 31 -12.76 26.85 -5.61
C ALA A 31 -12.80 25.36 -5.97
N SER A 32 -13.31 24.54 -5.06
CA SER A 32 -13.80 23.22 -5.43
C SER A 32 -14.96 23.47 -6.40
N GLU A 33 -14.71 23.37 -7.70
CA GLU A 33 -15.79 23.18 -8.67
C GLU A 33 -16.64 22.02 -8.14
N ALA A 34 -17.86 22.34 -7.71
CA ALA A 34 -18.77 21.36 -7.12
C ALA A 34 -19.23 20.41 -8.22
N ILE A 35 -18.43 19.36 -8.47
CA ILE A 35 -18.82 18.27 -9.37
C ILE A 35 -20.10 17.66 -8.78
N THR A 36 -21.22 17.85 -9.46
CA THR A 36 -22.48 17.22 -9.06
C THR A 36 -22.37 15.73 -9.36
N ILE A 37 -22.12 14.95 -8.32
CA ILE A 37 -22.00 13.49 -8.42
C ILE A 37 -23.37 12.89 -8.10
N LYS A 38 -23.99 12.27 -9.10
CA LYS A 38 -25.22 11.50 -8.90
C LYS A 38 -24.87 10.00 -8.75
N PRO A 39 -25.60 9.25 -7.92
CA PRO A 39 -25.48 7.79 -7.88
C PRO A 39 -25.68 7.19 -9.27
N ARG A 40 -24.78 6.30 -9.70
CA ARG A 40 -24.86 5.64 -11.01
C ARG A 40 -25.81 4.45 -11.01
N HIS A 41 -26.01 3.84 -9.84
CA HIS A 41 -26.69 2.55 -9.67
C HIS A 41 -27.89 2.69 -8.72
N LEU A 42 -28.73 3.71 -8.95
CA LEU A 42 -29.78 4.12 -8.01
C LEU A 42 -30.76 2.99 -7.66
N SER A 43 -31.11 2.13 -8.62
CA SER A 43 -31.99 0.97 -8.38
C SER A 43 -31.38 0.00 -7.37
N LEU A 44 -30.13 -0.41 -7.61
CA LEU A 44 -29.39 -1.30 -6.70
C LEU A 44 -29.16 -0.64 -5.34
N LEU A 45 -28.88 0.67 -5.30
CA LEU A 45 -28.67 1.40 -4.04
C LEU A 45 -29.94 1.44 -3.19
N LYS A 46 -31.11 1.67 -3.79
CA LYS A 46 -32.39 1.61 -3.09
C LYS A 46 -32.62 0.21 -2.49
N SER A 47 -32.41 -0.84 -3.28
CA SER A 47 -32.54 -2.22 -2.80
C SER A 47 -31.54 -2.54 -1.67
N ALA A 48 -30.29 -2.09 -1.78
CA ALA A 48 -29.25 -2.29 -0.77
C ALA A 48 -29.57 -1.63 0.58
N LEU A 49 -30.28 -0.49 0.56
CA LEU A 49 -30.69 0.25 1.76
C LEU A 49 -31.97 -0.32 2.40
N GLN A 50 -32.87 -0.89 1.60
CA GLN A 50 -34.15 -1.44 2.07
C GLN A 50 -34.07 -2.91 2.52
N ARG A 51 -32.97 -3.60 2.22
CA ARG A 51 -32.82 -5.01 2.57
C ARG A 51 -32.87 -5.23 4.09
N PRO A 52 -33.47 -6.34 4.55
CA PRO A 52 -33.39 -6.74 5.95
C PRO A 52 -31.94 -7.15 6.29
N SER A 53 -31.56 -6.96 7.55
CA SER A 53 -30.35 -7.60 8.08
C SER A 53 -30.54 -9.12 8.03
N GLY A 54 -29.74 -9.79 7.19
CA GLY A 54 -29.73 -11.24 7.09
C GLY A 54 -28.82 -11.89 8.12
N GLU A 55 -28.83 -13.22 8.18
CA GLU A 55 -27.91 -13.99 9.00
C GLU A 55 -26.47 -13.87 8.48
N GLN A 56 -25.56 -13.32 9.30
CA GLN A 56 -24.16 -13.08 8.90
C GLN A 56 -23.19 -14.16 9.40
N SER A 57 -23.70 -15.23 10.00
CA SER A 57 -22.91 -16.27 10.66
C SER A 57 -21.83 -16.86 9.72
N GLU A 58 -22.20 -17.19 8.49
CA GLU A 58 -21.28 -17.71 7.47
C GLU A 58 -20.26 -16.67 6.95
N LEU A 59 -20.67 -15.41 6.78
CA LEU A 59 -19.78 -14.34 6.32
C LEU A 59 -18.59 -14.16 7.28
N TRP A 60 -18.86 -14.19 8.58
CA TRP A 60 -17.85 -13.97 9.62
C TRP A 60 -17.17 -15.24 10.12
N ARG A 61 -17.44 -16.38 9.50
CA ARG A 61 -16.80 -17.65 9.83
C ARG A 61 -15.29 -17.56 9.55
N PRO A 62 -14.42 -17.94 10.50
CA PRO A 62 -12.99 -18.05 10.27
C PRO A 62 -12.67 -18.99 9.09
N MET A 63 -11.49 -18.84 8.51
CA MET A 63 -11.00 -19.79 7.52
C MET A 63 -10.85 -21.16 8.17
N THR A 64 -11.27 -22.22 7.47
CA THR A 64 -10.91 -23.58 7.86
C THR A 64 -9.41 -23.77 7.67
N ASP A 65 -8.85 -24.78 8.34
CA ASP A 65 -7.52 -25.25 7.97
C ASP A 65 -7.54 -25.68 6.50
N GLN A 66 -6.51 -25.26 5.77
CA GLN A 66 -6.35 -25.52 4.34
C GLN A 66 -5.22 -26.52 4.07
N GLY A 67 -4.59 -27.07 5.13
CA GLY A 67 -3.48 -28.02 5.02
C GLY A 67 -2.15 -27.34 4.68
N TRP A 68 -1.99 -26.05 4.97
CA TRP A 68 -0.75 -25.31 4.74
C TRP A 68 -0.36 -24.47 5.95
N SER A 69 0.93 -24.45 6.27
CA SER A 69 1.49 -23.60 7.31
C SER A 69 2.73 -22.85 6.83
N PRO A 70 3.05 -21.69 7.41
CA PRO A 70 4.38 -21.09 7.31
C PRO A 70 5.50 -22.10 7.55
N CYS A 71 6.54 -22.10 6.70
CA CYS A 71 7.73 -22.93 6.89
C CYS A 71 9.00 -22.20 6.43
N LEU A 72 9.42 -21.24 7.26
CA LEU A 72 10.55 -20.36 6.92
C LEU A 72 11.88 -20.85 7.48
N ASP A 73 11.87 -21.68 8.52
CA ASP A 73 13.07 -22.20 9.17
C ASP A 73 13.42 -23.61 8.66
N LEU A 74 14.60 -23.73 8.07
CA LEU A 74 15.33 -25.00 7.97
C LEU A 74 16.49 -24.85 8.94
N GLY A 75 16.51 -25.62 10.03
CA GLY A 75 17.49 -25.50 11.11
C GLY A 75 18.97 -25.72 10.75
N ASN A 76 19.37 -25.60 9.48
CA ASN A 76 20.72 -25.82 8.95
C ASN A 76 21.13 -24.74 7.93
N SER A 77 21.09 -23.46 8.30
CA SER A 77 21.80 -22.43 7.51
C SER A 77 23.30 -22.55 7.80
N PRO A 78 24.17 -22.69 6.79
CA PRO A 78 25.61 -22.66 7.01
C PRO A 78 26.01 -21.33 7.64
N SER A 79 27.03 -21.35 8.51
CA SER A 79 27.54 -20.15 9.16
C SER A 79 27.92 -19.10 8.11
N LEU A 80 27.65 -17.84 8.42
CA LEU A 80 28.03 -16.76 7.52
C LEU A 80 29.55 -16.72 7.35
N PRO A 81 30.06 -16.49 6.13
CA PRO A 81 31.49 -16.31 5.91
C PRO A 81 32.06 -15.20 6.81
N ASP A 82 33.32 -15.35 7.24
CA ASP A 82 34.00 -14.36 8.09
C ASP A 82 34.23 -13.02 7.36
N LYS A 83 34.28 -13.03 6.02
CA LYS A 83 34.42 -11.84 5.17
C LYS A 83 33.34 -11.81 4.10
N THR A 84 32.88 -10.60 3.80
CA THR A 84 31.95 -10.32 2.68
C THR A 84 32.69 -9.70 1.51
N GLU A 85 32.14 -9.82 0.31
CA GLU A 85 32.72 -9.29 -0.95
C GLU A 85 32.68 -7.76 -1.06
N GLY A 86 32.01 -7.08 -0.13
CA GLY A 86 31.88 -5.62 -0.08
C GLY A 86 30.52 -5.18 0.47
N TYR A 87 30.15 -3.93 0.19
CA TYR A 87 28.90 -3.32 0.63
C TYR A 87 27.95 -3.09 -0.54
N ILE A 88 26.67 -3.41 -0.37
CA ILE A 88 25.64 -3.00 -1.33
C ILE A 88 24.74 -1.93 -0.73
N GLN A 89 24.51 -0.87 -1.51
CA GLN A 89 23.48 0.13 -1.26
C GLN A 89 22.38 -0.01 -2.29
N VAL A 90 21.13 0.05 -1.85
CA VAL A 90 19.96 0.04 -2.74
C VAL A 90 19.14 1.30 -2.51
N PHE A 91 18.64 1.86 -3.61
CA PHE A 91 17.82 3.08 -3.62
C PHE A 91 16.43 2.71 -4.14
N LEU A 92 15.50 2.57 -3.20
CA LEU A 92 14.17 2.02 -3.42
C LEU A 92 13.17 3.11 -3.79
N ASP A 93 12.56 2.98 -4.96
CA ASP A 93 11.47 3.87 -5.40
C ASP A 93 10.07 3.27 -5.14
N GLY A 94 9.03 4.06 -5.42
CA GLY A 94 7.65 3.63 -5.31
C GLY A 94 7.01 3.97 -3.96
N GLY A 95 5.84 3.37 -3.68
CA GLY A 95 5.17 3.50 -2.39
C GLY A 95 5.59 2.43 -1.40
N LEU A 96 5.18 2.57 -0.13
CA LEU A 96 5.54 1.66 0.97
C LEU A 96 5.53 0.18 0.57
N ASN A 97 4.44 -0.31 -0.03
CA ASN A 97 4.30 -1.73 -0.36
C ASN A 97 5.18 -2.18 -1.54
N GLN A 98 5.62 -1.27 -2.42
CA GLN A 98 6.65 -1.56 -3.43
C GLN A 98 8.04 -1.60 -2.78
N GLN A 99 8.32 -0.62 -1.92
CA GLN A 99 9.56 -0.57 -1.14
C GLN A 99 9.73 -1.83 -0.29
N ARG A 100 8.67 -2.33 0.36
CA ARG A 100 8.68 -3.63 1.06
C ARG A 100 9.19 -4.78 0.18
N MET A 101 8.64 -4.92 -1.02
CA MET A 101 9.10 -5.95 -1.97
C MET A 101 10.56 -5.71 -2.40
N GLY A 102 10.95 -4.46 -2.62
CA GLY A 102 12.32 -4.09 -2.95
C GLY A 102 13.32 -4.38 -1.83
N ILE A 103 12.95 -4.20 -0.56
CA ILE A 103 13.79 -4.57 0.59
C ILE A 103 14.03 -6.08 0.60
N CYS A 104 12.98 -6.87 0.38
CA CYS A 104 13.09 -8.34 0.31
C CYS A 104 14.03 -8.77 -0.82
N ASP A 105 13.92 -8.13 -1.99
CA ASP A 105 14.81 -8.38 -3.13
C ASP A 105 16.26 -7.94 -2.82
N ALA A 106 16.46 -6.84 -2.10
CA ALA A 106 17.78 -6.34 -1.73
C ALA A 106 18.52 -7.28 -0.77
N VAL A 107 17.81 -7.83 0.23
CA VAL A 107 18.36 -8.86 1.14
C VAL A 107 18.76 -10.11 0.35
N ALA A 108 17.91 -10.56 -0.59
CA ALA A 108 18.23 -11.70 -1.45
C ALA A 108 19.44 -11.44 -2.34
N VAL A 109 19.55 -10.24 -2.93
CA VAL A 109 20.72 -9.85 -3.74
C VAL A 109 21.99 -9.80 -2.89
N ALA A 110 21.92 -9.29 -1.65
CA ALA A 110 23.05 -9.33 -0.72
C ALA A 110 23.54 -10.76 -0.49
N LYS A 111 22.61 -11.69 -0.25
CA LYS A 111 22.92 -13.12 -0.07
C LYS A 111 23.54 -13.73 -1.32
N ILE A 112 22.97 -13.47 -2.50
CA ILE A 112 23.46 -13.99 -3.80
C ILE A 112 24.90 -13.56 -4.08
N LEU A 113 25.26 -12.35 -3.64
CA LEU A 113 26.56 -11.72 -3.88
C LEU A 113 27.55 -11.89 -2.71
N ASN A 114 27.16 -12.55 -1.61
CA ASN A 114 27.92 -12.59 -0.36
C ASN A 114 28.37 -11.19 0.12
N ALA A 115 27.49 -10.19 0.00
CA ALA A 115 27.76 -8.80 0.33
C ALA A 115 27.09 -8.38 1.66
N THR A 116 27.67 -7.39 2.32
CA THR A 116 27.04 -6.70 3.45
C THR A 116 26.00 -5.71 2.92
N LEU A 117 24.76 -5.80 3.39
CA LEU A 117 23.70 -4.87 3.03
C LEU A 117 23.75 -3.64 3.94
N VAL A 118 23.81 -2.45 3.36
CA VAL A 118 23.52 -1.21 4.09
C VAL A 118 22.01 -1.03 4.15
N ILE A 119 21.47 -0.53 5.28
CA ILE A 119 20.04 -0.25 5.41
C ILE A 119 19.50 0.46 4.16
N PRO A 120 18.47 -0.10 3.48
CA PRO A 120 17.98 0.44 2.22
C PRO A 120 17.56 1.91 2.30
N TYR A 121 17.97 2.69 1.30
CA TYR A 121 17.53 4.08 1.16
C TYR A 121 16.17 4.15 0.47
N LEU A 122 15.22 4.90 1.04
CA LEU A 122 13.89 5.09 0.49
C LEU A 122 13.81 6.43 -0.25
N GLU A 123 13.61 6.39 -1.57
CA GLU A 123 13.48 7.61 -2.39
C GLU A 123 12.16 8.32 -2.10
N VAL A 124 12.20 9.65 -2.17
CA VAL A 124 11.00 10.49 -2.02
C VAL A 124 10.05 10.23 -3.18
N ASN A 125 8.82 9.84 -2.86
CA ASN A 125 7.82 9.57 -3.88
C ASN A 125 7.25 10.88 -4.47
N PRO A 126 7.20 11.07 -5.81
CA PRO A 126 6.74 12.31 -6.41
C PRO A 126 5.24 12.58 -6.23
N VAL A 127 4.42 11.55 -5.98
CA VAL A 127 2.96 11.67 -5.80
C VAL A 127 2.61 12.05 -4.37
N TRP A 128 3.22 11.36 -3.40
CA TRP A 128 2.89 11.53 -1.98
C TRP A 128 3.83 12.50 -1.25
N GLN A 129 4.97 12.86 -1.86
CA GLN A 129 5.98 13.77 -1.30
C GLN A 129 6.42 13.36 0.12
N ASP A 130 6.53 12.05 0.35
CA ASP A 130 6.92 11.48 1.63
C ASP A 130 8.43 11.24 1.67
N SER A 131 9.09 11.84 2.67
CA SER A 131 10.53 11.73 2.94
C SER A 131 10.87 10.78 4.09
N SER A 132 9.91 9.99 4.57
CA SER A 132 10.13 9.02 5.64
C SER A 132 11.19 8.01 5.23
N SER A 133 12.20 7.86 6.09
CA SER A 133 13.31 6.92 5.90
C SER A 133 12.92 5.51 6.32
N PHE A 134 13.82 4.53 6.09
CA PHE A 134 13.63 3.16 6.57
C PHE A 134 13.36 3.13 8.08
N VAL A 135 14.12 3.91 8.86
CA VAL A 135 14.05 3.92 10.33
C VAL A 135 12.80 4.61 10.88
N ASP A 136 12.15 5.45 10.07
CA ASP A 136 10.85 6.04 10.42
C ASP A 136 9.71 5.01 10.35
N ILE A 137 9.88 3.93 9.56
CA ILE A 137 8.81 3.01 9.18
C ILE A 137 9.01 1.64 9.82
N PHE A 138 10.23 1.09 9.78
CA PHE A 138 10.55 -0.26 10.22
C PHE A 138 11.45 -0.28 11.45
N ASP A 139 11.25 -1.29 12.28
CA ASP A 139 12.11 -1.58 13.44
C ASP A 139 13.44 -2.16 12.95
N VAL A 140 14.49 -1.33 12.97
CA VAL A 140 15.81 -1.67 12.44
C VAL A 140 16.50 -2.74 13.27
N ASP A 141 16.37 -2.68 14.60
CA ASP A 141 16.99 -3.66 15.50
C ASP A 141 16.38 -5.04 15.29
N HIS A 142 15.04 -5.10 15.20
CA HIS A 142 14.35 -6.33 14.86
C HIS A 142 14.74 -6.85 13.48
N PHE A 143 14.84 -5.97 12.47
CA PHE A 143 15.23 -6.34 11.11
C PHE A 143 16.64 -6.96 11.05
N ILE A 144 17.63 -6.32 11.68
CA ILE A 144 19.02 -6.82 11.73
C ILE A 144 19.09 -8.12 12.53
N ASN A 145 18.49 -8.18 13.72
CA ASN A 145 18.55 -9.37 14.57
C ASN A 145 17.84 -10.58 13.96
N THR A 146 16.73 -10.38 13.24
CA THR A 146 15.99 -11.47 12.57
C THR A 146 16.80 -12.10 11.42
N LEU A 147 17.67 -11.31 10.77
CA LEU A 147 18.42 -11.71 9.57
C LEU A 147 19.91 -11.95 9.85
N LYS A 148 20.35 -11.87 11.11
CA LYS A 148 21.77 -11.91 11.50
C LYS A 148 22.50 -13.19 11.08
N ASP A 149 21.78 -14.29 10.97
CA ASP A 149 22.30 -15.60 10.56
C ASP A 149 22.17 -15.82 9.04
N ASP A 150 21.47 -14.92 8.33
CA ASP A 150 21.21 -15.02 6.90
C ASP A 150 22.13 -14.12 6.07
N ILE A 151 22.30 -12.85 6.46
CA ILE A 151 23.21 -11.89 5.83
C ILE A 151 23.76 -10.90 6.85
N ARG A 152 24.89 -10.25 6.51
CA ARG A 152 25.38 -9.09 7.29
C ARG A 152 24.63 -7.84 6.88
N ILE A 153 24.16 -7.09 7.87
CA ILE A 153 23.45 -5.82 7.67
C ILE A 153 24.07 -4.76 8.57
N VAL A 154 24.37 -3.60 7.99
CA VAL A 154 24.90 -2.44 8.72
C VAL A 154 23.98 -1.24 8.57
N ARG A 155 23.90 -0.41 9.61
CA ARG A 155 23.08 0.81 9.63
C ARG A 155 23.65 1.87 8.70
N GLU A 156 24.96 2.02 8.73
CA GLU A 156 25.72 3.03 8.01
C GLU A 156 26.96 2.38 7.38
N LEU A 157 27.52 3.06 6.39
CA LEU A 157 28.77 2.63 5.77
C LEU A 157 29.96 2.84 6.71
N PRO A 158 31.03 2.04 6.57
CA PRO A 158 32.31 2.35 7.20
C PRO A 158 32.82 3.74 6.80
N GLU A 159 33.68 4.32 7.63
CA GLU A 159 34.20 5.69 7.46
C GLU A 159 34.91 5.86 6.10
N GLU A 160 35.62 4.83 5.64
CA GLU A 160 36.36 4.82 4.36
C GLU A 160 35.42 4.89 3.14
N LEU A 161 34.15 4.52 3.31
CA LEU A 161 33.11 4.54 2.28
C LEU A 161 32.05 5.63 2.51
N SER A 162 32.25 6.50 3.50
CA SER A 162 31.31 7.58 3.86
C SER A 162 31.01 8.55 2.70
N TRP A 163 31.88 8.62 1.69
CA TRP A 163 31.66 9.40 0.46
C TRP A 163 30.51 8.87 -0.41
N SER A 164 30.11 7.61 -0.25
CA SER A 164 29.11 6.92 -1.09
C SER A 164 27.68 7.26 -0.67
N THR A 165 27.33 8.54 -0.75
CA THR A 165 26.02 9.07 -0.34
C THR A 165 25.01 9.10 -1.48
N ARG A 166 23.74 9.34 -1.15
CA ARG A 166 22.69 9.53 -2.17
C ARG A 166 22.99 10.72 -3.08
N GLU A 167 23.54 11.78 -2.51
CA GLU A 167 23.90 13.03 -3.19
C GLU A 167 25.06 12.78 -4.17
N TYR A 168 26.06 11.99 -3.76
CA TYR A 168 27.17 11.60 -4.61
C TYR A 168 26.71 10.94 -5.93
N TYR A 169 25.70 10.06 -5.85
CA TYR A 169 25.11 9.40 -7.02
C TYR A 169 24.07 10.24 -7.77
N GLY A 170 23.59 11.33 -7.16
CA GLY A 170 22.65 12.26 -7.77
C GLY A 170 23.31 13.26 -8.74
N THR A 171 24.61 13.50 -8.59
CA THR A 171 25.33 14.55 -9.33
C THR A 171 25.95 14.09 -10.65
N ALA A 172 26.33 12.81 -10.76
CA ALA A 172 26.96 12.28 -11.96
C ALA A 172 26.77 10.76 -12.08
N ILE A 173 27.09 10.21 -13.26
CA ILE A 173 27.22 8.77 -13.46
C ILE A 173 28.53 8.34 -12.81
N ARG A 174 28.48 7.28 -11.99
CA ARG A 174 29.61 6.74 -11.24
C ARG A 174 29.80 5.27 -11.59
N GLU A 175 31.02 4.79 -11.60
CA GLU A 175 31.35 3.39 -11.88
C GLU A 175 30.78 2.45 -10.81
N THR A 176 30.70 2.93 -9.57
CA THR A 176 30.06 2.21 -8.46
C THR A 176 28.53 2.20 -8.53
N ARG A 177 27.91 2.92 -9.49
CA ARG A 177 26.45 2.99 -9.64
C ARG A 177 25.95 2.02 -10.72
N VAL A 178 25.22 1.01 -10.28
CA VAL A 178 24.52 0.05 -11.15
C VAL A 178 23.11 0.56 -11.45
N LYS A 179 22.92 1.10 -12.66
CA LYS A 179 21.61 1.61 -13.14
C LYS A 179 20.91 0.73 -14.18
N THR A 180 21.61 -0.30 -14.68
CA THR A 180 21.21 -1.11 -15.85
C THR A 180 20.54 -2.43 -15.47
N ALA A 181 20.28 -2.66 -14.18
CA ALA A 181 19.59 -3.86 -13.71
C ALA A 181 18.22 -4.00 -14.42
N PRO A 182 18.01 -5.05 -15.23
CA PRO A 182 16.73 -5.24 -15.89
C PRO A 182 15.63 -5.50 -14.85
N VAL A 183 14.37 -5.26 -15.25
CA VAL A 183 13.23 -5.70 -14.44
C VAL A 183 13.26 -7.22 -14.40
N HIS A 184 13.11 -7.80 -13.20
CA HIS A 184 13.23 -9.24 -12.98
C HIS A 184 14.59 -9.84 -13.40
N ALA A 185 15.70 -9.16 -13.09
CA ALA A 185 17.04 -9.68 -13.36
C ALA A 185 17.26 -11.04 -12.67
N SER A 186 18.04 -11.91 -13.33
CA SER A 186 18.40 -13.21 -12.77
C SER A 186 19.52 -13.10 -11.75
N ALA A 187 19.67 -14.10 -10.88
CA ALA A 187 20.82 -14.19 -9.97
C ALA A 187 22.16 -14.16 -10.73
N LYS A 188 22.21 -14.78 -11.91
CA LYS A 188 23.37 -14.77 -12.80
C LYS A 188 23.72 -13.35 -13.24
N TRP A 189 22.73 -12.54 -13.62
CA TRP A 189 22.95 -11.16 -14.03
C TRP A 189 23.65 -10.35 -12.92
N TYR A 190 23.21 -10.50 -11.67
CA TYR A 190 23.84 -9.83 -10.53
C TYR A 190 25.30 -10.26 -10.33
N ARG A 191 25.61 -11.55 -10.45
CA ARG A 191 26.99 -12.05 -10.35
C ARG A 191 27.87 -11.51 -11.47
N GLU A 192 27.34 -11.39 -12.69
CA GLU A 192 28.11 -10.91 -13.85
C GLU A 192 28.28 -9.38 -13.88
N ASN A 193 27.36 -8.62 -13.29
CA ASN A 193 27.31 -7.16 -13.46
C ASN A 193 27.53 -6.38 -12.15
N VAL A 194 27.36 -7.00 -10.99
CA VAL A 194 27.51 -6.34 -9.67
C VAL A 194 28.71 -6.86 -8.91
N SER A 195 29.00 -8.17 -8.95
CA SER A 195 30.23 -8.70 -8.31
C SER A 195 31.51 -8.04 -8.79
N PRO A 196 31.72 -7.75 -10.10
CA PRO A 196 32.93 -7.05 -10.54
C PRO A 196 33.06 -5.64 -9.93
N VAL A 197 31.94 -4.93 -9.78
CA VAL A 197 31.93 -3.60 -9.14
C VAL A 197 32.32 -3.70 -7.66
N LEU A 198 31.77 -4.69 -6.95
CA LEU A 198 32.14 -4.96 -5.55
C LEU A 198 33.62 -5.30 -5.41
N GLN A 199 34.16 -6.15 -6.28
CA GLN A 199 35.56 -6.56 -6.24
C GLN A 199 36.52 -5.39 -6.54
N SER A 200 36.15 -4.49 -7.46
CA SER A 200 36.99 -3.35 -7.82
C SER A 200 36.94 -2.20 -6.81
N PHE A 201 35.78 -1.93 -6.22
CA PHE A 201 35.56 -0.71 -5.43
C PHE A 201 35.19 -0.97 -3.96
N GLY A 202 34.93 -2.22 -3.57
CA GLY A 202 34.41 -2.58 -2.26
C GLY A 202 32.95 -2.19 -2.02
N ILE A 203 32.30 -1.50 -2.97
CA ILE A 203 30.93 -1.00 -2.84
C ILE A 203 30.20 -0.94 -4.19
N ALA A 204 28.91 -1.26 -4.18
CA ALA A 204 28.02 -1.09 -5.32
C ALA A 204 26.68 -0.46 -4.91
N ALA A 205 26.30 0.61 -5.59
CA ALA A 205 25.04 1.33 -5.42
C ALA A 205 24.08 1.01 -6.55
N ILE A 206 22.97 0.34 -6.24
CA ILE A 206 21.97 -0.07 -7.23
C ILE A 206 20.80 0.91 -7.18
N SER A 207 20.67 1.73 -8.22
CA SER A 207 19.68 2.81 -8.27
C SER A 207 19.19 3.07 -9.70
N PRO A 208 17.87 2.98 -9.98
CA PRO A 208 16.78 2.67 -9.04
C PRO A 208 16.59 1.17 -8.79
N PHE A 209 16.12 0.81 -7.59
CA PHE A 209 15.89 -0.58 -7.19
C PHE A 209 14.40 -0.85 -6.89
N SER A 210 13.69 -1.34 -7.91
CA SER A 210 12.28 -1.72 -7.81
C SER A 210 11.99 -2.84 -8.80
N HIS A 211 11.45 -3.96 -8.30
CA HIS A 211 11.21 -5.17 -9.10
C HIS A 211 12.44 -5.68 -9.87
N ARG A 212 13.63 -5.57 -9.27
CA ARG A 212 14.90 -5.87 -9.96
C ARG A 212 15.35 -7.33 -9.85
N LEU A 213 14.71 -8.15 -9.03
CA LEU A 213 15.01 -9.58 -8.94
C LEU A 213 13.86 -10.43 -9.49
N SER A 214 14.22 -11.48 -10.24
CA SER A 214 13.26 -12.47 -10.77
C SER A 214 12.46 -13.15 -9.65
N PHE A 215 11.22 -13.56 -9.96
CA PHE A 215 10.44 -14.46 -9.10
C PHE A 215 10.68 -15.93 -9.39
N ASP A 216 11.25 -16.25 -10.54
CA ASP A 216 11.45 -17.63 -11.00
C ASP A 216 12.94 -17.97 -11.07
N HIS A 217 13.24 -19.27 -11.03
CA HIS A 217 14.59 -19.83 -11.14
C HIS A 217 15.58 -19.34 -10.07
N LEU A 218 15.09 -18.95 -8.90
CA LEU A 218 15.90 -18.71 -7.72
C LEU A 218 15.96 -19.99 -6.86
N PRO A 219 17.11 -20.27 -6.20
CA PRO A 219 17.19 -21.36 -5.23
C PRO A 219 16.12 -21.22 -4.13
N ALA A 220 15.63 -22.36 -3.64
CA ALA A 220 14.56 -22.39 -2.63
C ALA A 220 14.92 -21.62 -1.35
N GLU A 221 16.19 -21.69 -0.91
CA GLU A 221 16.72 -20.92 0.22
C GLU A 221 16.59 -19.41 0.03
N ILE A 222 16.82 -18.90 -1.18
CA ILE A 222 16.71 -17.47 -1.49
C ILE A 222 15.24 -17.02 -1.47
N GLN A 223 14.34 -17.86 -1.99
CA GLN A 223 12.91 -17.56 -1.93
C GLN A 223 12.41 -17.54 -0.50
N ARG A 224 12.80 -18.53 0.32
CA ARG A 224 12.47 -18.56 1.76
C ARG A 224 13.03 -17.36 2.50
N LEU A 225 14.26 -16.94 2.21
CA LEU A 225 14.83 -15.72 2.77
C LEU A 225 13.96 -14.49 2.42
N ARG A 226 13.51 -14.36 1.17
CA ARG A 226 12.58 -13.26 0.80
C ARG A 226 11.26 -13.33 1.57
N CYS A 227 10.73 -14.53 1.79
CA CYS A 227 9.53 -14.74 2.61
C CYS A 227 9.76 -14.33 4.07
N LYS A 228 10.88 -14.76 4.68
CA LYS A 228 11.32 -14.38 6.03
C LYS A 228 11.43 -12.87 6.18
N VAL A 229 12.04 -12.20 5.20
CA VAL A 229 12.12 -10.73 5.21
C VAL A 229 10.72 -10.11 5.19
N ASN A 230 9.86 -10.54 4.25
CA ASN A 230 8.56 -9.91 4.02
C ASN A 230 7.57 -10.09 5.18
N PHE A 231 7.52 -11.29 5.76
CA PHE A 231 6.52 -11.68 6.76
C PHE A 231 7.01 -11.61 8.20
N GLN A 232 8.33 -11.73 8.46
CA GLN A 232 8.87 -11.73 9.83
C GLN A 232 9.81 -10.55 10.13
N ALA A 233 10.75 -10.22 9.23
CA ALA A 233 11.77 -9.20 9.53
C ALA A 233 11.27 -7.76 9.37
N LEU A 234 10.34 -7.50 8.45
CA LEU A 234 9.76 -6.16 8.23
C LEU A 234 8.63 -5.83 9.21
N ARG A 235 8.97 -5.65 10.49
CA ARG A 235 8.05 -5.11 11.50
C ARG A 235 8.03 -3.60 11.47
N PHE A 236 6.84 -3.01 11.62
CA PHE A 236 6.71 -1.57 11.77
C PHE A 236 7.22 -1.11 13.13
N VAL A 237 7.71 0.14 13.18
CA VAL A 237 8.18 0.78 14.41
C VAL A 237 7.12 0.82 15.52
N PRO A 238 7.52 0.80 16.82
CA PRO A 238 6.60 0.64 17.95
C PRO A 238 5.46 1.65 18.03
N HIS A 239 5.67 2.89 17.57
CA HIS A 239 4.63 3.92 17.62
C HIS A 239 3.51 3.70 16.59
N ILE A 240 3.80 3.00 15.48
CA ILE A 240 2.78 2.58 14.50
C ILE A 240 1.98 1.41 15.06
N THR A 241 2.67 0.40 15.61
CA THR A 241 2.00 -0.78 16.17
C THR A 241 1.14 -0.41 17.39
N SER A 242 1.66 0.39 18.31
CA SER A 242 0.91 0.85 19.50
C SER A 242 -0.36 1.64 19.13
N LEU A 243 -0.26 2.52 18.13
CA LEU A 243 -1.44 3.23 17.62
C LEU A 243 -2.40 2.25 16.93
N GLY A 244 -1.87 1.32 16.13
CA GLY A 244 -2.64 0.26 15.49
C GLY A 244 -3.44 -0.58 16.48
N ASP A 245 -2.80 -1.04 17.56
CA ASP A 245 -3.43 -1.76 18.67
C ASP A 245 -4.56 -0.94 19.31
N ALA A 246 -4.33 0.35 19.54
CA ALA A 246 -5.36 1.23 20.06
C ALA A 246 -6.56 1.37 19.09
N LEU A 247 -6.33 1.46 17.77
CA LEU A 247 -7.42 1.51 16.78
C LEU A 247 -8.19 0.19 16.73
N VAL A 248 -7.48 -0.94 16.70
CA VAL A 248 -8.07 -2.30 16.70
C VAL A 248 -8.91 -2.50 17.96
N SER A 249 -8.40 -2.13 19.13
CA SER A 249 -9.14 -2.21 20.39
C SER A 249 -10.43 -1.38 20.35
N ARG A 250 -10.40 -0.16 19.81
CA ARG A 250 -11.59 0.71 19.66
C ARG A 250 -12.61 0.15 18.66
N LEU A 251 -12.14 -0.47 17.58
CA LEU A 251 -13.00 -1.12 16.59
C LEU A 251 -13.71 -2.32 17.20
N ARG A 252 -13.00 -3.14 17.97
CA ARG A 252 -13.54 -4.32 18.66
C ARG A 252 -14.42 -3.97 19.87
N ASN A 253 -14.14 -2.86 20.56
CA ASN A 253 -14.79 -2.45 21.81
C ASN A 253 -15.40 -1.03 21.74
N PRO A 254 -16.56 -0.85 21.09
CA PRO A 254 -17.22 0.45 20.90
C PRO A 254 -17.64 1.18 22.18
N LEU A 255 -17.97 0.43 23.23
CA LEU A 255 -18.48 0.99 24.48
C LEU A 255 -17.47 1.93 25.16
N TRP A 256 -16.20 1.86 24.73
CA TRP A 256 -15.15 2.82 25.09
C TRP A 256 -15.52 4.28 24.73
N ARG A 257 -16.20 4.53 23.59
CA ARG A 257 -16.58 5.91 23.21
C ARG A 257 -17.61 6.52 24.17
N SER A 258 -18.63 5.76 24.56
CA SER A 258 -19.64 6.23 25.53
C SER A 258 -19.07 6.49 26.93
N SER A 259 -17.91 5.92 27.26
CA SER A 259 -17.22 6.17 28.53
C SER A 259 -16.29 7.40 28.47
N LYS A 260 -15.80 7.78 27.29
CA LYS A 260 -14.93 8.97 27.13
C LYS A 260 -15.71 10.29 27.18
N ASP A 261 -16.96 10.29 26.74
CA ASP A 261 -17.90 11.40 27.00
C ASP A 261 -18.28 11.51 28.50
N ARG A 262 -17.84 10.55 29.34
CA ARG A 262 -18.15 10.50 30.77
C ARG A 262 -17.00 10.86 31.72
N LYS A 263 -15.77 11.18 31.28
CA LYS A 263 -14.75 11.85 32.12
C LYS A 263 -13.46 12.20 31.37
N ASN A 264 -13.08 13.47 31.45
CA ASN A 264 -11.69 13.94 31.39
C ASN A 264 -10.93 13.33 32.59
N VAL A 265 -10.17 12.24 32.39
CA VAL A 265 -9.06 11.88 33.28
C VAL A 265 -8.02 11.14 32.46
N ASP A 266 -6.82 11.73 32.37
CA ASP A 266 -5.58 10.98 32.11
C ASP A 266 -5.53 9.78 33.05
N HIS A 267 -5.28 8.57 32.54
CA HIS A 267 -4.39 7.57 33.12
C HIS A 267 -4.61 6.22 32.44
N LEU A 268 -3.53 5.75 31.81
CA LEU A 268 -3.28 4.36 31.48
C LEU A 268 -3.18 3.59 32.80
N GLY A 269 -4.28 2.97 33.25
CA GLY A 269 -4.31 2.23 34.50
C GLY A 269 -5.52 1.29 34.61
N ASP A 270 -5.20 0.00 34.70
CA ASP A 270 -5.94 -1.07 35.38
C ASP A 270 -7.40 -1.38 34.95
N MET A 271 -7.56 -2.46 34.18
CA MET A 271 -8.84 -3.15 33.98
C MET A 271 -8.81 -4.52 34.65
N THR A 272 -8.68 -4.55 35.98
CA THR A 272 -9.12 -5.69 36.79
C THR A 272 -10.54 -5.43 37.29
N ASN A 273 -11.55 -5.64 36.44
CA ASN A 273 -12.85 -5.99 36.97
C ASN A 273 -13.71 -6.84 36.03
N SER A 274 -14.25 -7.90 36.62
CA SER A 274 -15.06 -8.95 36.04
C SER A 274 -16.40 -8.43 35.50
N HIS A 275 -16.44 -8.11 34.22
CA HIS A 275 -17.68 -8.05 33.45
C HIS A 275 -17.61 -9.10 32.35
N ARG A 276 -18.70 -9.87 32.18
CA ARG A 276 -18.90 -10.94 31.18
C ARG A 276 -18.00 -10.73 29.97
N ARG A 277 -17.11 -11.70 29.68
CA ARG A 277 -16.25 -11.70 28.48
C ARG A 277 -17.14 -11.71 27.23
N GLN A 278 -17.63 -10.54 26.85
CA GLN A 278 -18.35 -10.34 25.60
C GLN A 278 -17.29 -10.53 24.52
N GLU A 279 -17.54 -11.42 23.57
CA GLU A 279 -16.57 -11.66 22.51
C GLU A 279 -16.23 -10.35 21.81
N PRO A 280 -14.95 -10.08 21.51
CA PRO A 280 -14.54 -8.88 20.82
C PRO A 280 -15.35 -8.70 19.53
N GLY A 281 -15.87 -7.49 19.30
CA GLY A 281 -16.65 -7.21 18.09
C GLY A 281 -15.84 -7.48 16.83
N LYS A 282 -16.48 -8.08 15.82
CA LYS A 282 -15.87 -8.28 14.50
C LYS A 282 -15.90 -7.00 13.68
N PHE A 283 -14.90 -6.80 12.84
CA PHE A 283 -14.87 -5.70 11.89
C PHE A 283 -14.19 -6.10 10.58
N ALA A 284 -14.63 -5.44 9.50
CA ALA A 284 -14.02 -5.57 8.19
C ALA A 284 -13.18 -4.34 7.87
N VAL A 285 -12.13 -4.51 7.08
CA VAL A 285 -11.35 -3.42 6.52
C VAL A 285 -11.60 -3.33 5.03
N LEU A 286 -12.01 -2.15 4.58
CA LEU A 286 -12.09 -1.78 3.17
C LEU A 286 -10.87 -0.92 2.81
N HIS A 287 -9.96 -1.48 2.00
CA HIS A 287 -8.95 -0.70 1.32
C HIS A 287 -9.52 -0.02 0.07
N LEU A 288 -9.95 1.23 0.23
CA LEU A 288 -10.55 2.03 -0.83
C LEU A 288 -9.47 2.80 -1.58
N ARG A 289 -8.89 2.16 -2.60
CA ARG A 289 -7.92 2.77 -3.51
C ARG A 289 -8.63 3.61 -4.58
N PHE A 290 -9.32 4.66 -4.12
CA PHE A 290 -10.05 5.61 -4.96
C PHE A 290 -9.50 7.04 -4.78
N ASP A 291 -8.18 7.15 -4.79
CA ASP A 291 -7.46 8.42 -4.72
C ASP A 291 -7.35 9.07 -6.11
N LYS A 292 -7.04 10.37 -6.17
CA LYS A 292 -7.01 11.13 -7.44
C LYS A 292 -6.00 10.57 -8.45
N ASP A 293 -4.87 10.05 -7.97
CA ASP A 293 -3.86 9.39 -8.80
C ASP A 293 -4.39 8.10 -9.43
N MET A 294 -5.06 7.25 -8.64
CA MET A 294 -5.67 6.03 -9.15
C MET A 294 -6.80 6.34 -10.15
N ALA A 295 -7.68 7.29 -9.81
CA ALA A 295 -8.75 7.73 -10.70
C ALA A 295 -8.19 8.24 -12.05
N ALA A 296 -7.17 9.11 -12.02
CA ALA A 296 -6.56 9.64 -13.23
C ALA A 296 -5.80 8.59 -14.04
N HIS A 297 -5.08 7.68 -13.37
CA HIS A 297 -4.34 6.61 -14.03
C HIS A 297 -5.26 5.62 -14.75
N SER A 298 -6.41 5.31 -14.17
CA SER A 298 -7.37 4.34 -14.74
C SER A 298 -8.00 4.77 -16.07
N ALA A 299 -8.04 6.08 -16.34
CA ALA A 299 -8.74 6.68 -17.48
C ALA A 299 -10.26 6.42 -17.54
N CYS A 300 -10.85 5.82 -16.50
CA CYS A 300 -12.27 5.49 -16.49
C CYS A 300 -13.17 6.70 -16.26
N ASP A 301 -14.43 6.59 -16.68
CA ASP A 301 -15.49 7.52 -16.35
C ASP A 301 -16.09 7.14 -14.99
N PHE A 302 -16.15 8.10 -14.07
CA PHE A 302 -16.76 7.93 -12.76
C PHE A 302 -18.10 8.67 -12.63
N GLY A 303 -18.63 9.27 -13.68
CA GLY A 303 -19.95 9.92 -13.70
C GLY A 303 -19.95 11.40 -13.33
N GLY A 304 -18.78 12.06 -13.24
CA GLY A 304 -18.66 13.51 -13.07
C GLY A 304 -18.65 14.29 -14.40
N GLY A 305 -18.95 13.64 -15.52
CA GLY A 305 -19.10 14.26 -16.83
C GLY A 305 -17.81 14.82 -17.44
N LYS A 306 -17.95 15.74 -18.40
CA LYS A 306 -16.82 16.30 -19.16
C LYS A 306 -15.81 17.03 -18.27
N ALA A 307 -16.28 17.70 -17.22
CA ALA A 307 -15.43 18.41 -16.26
C ALA A 307 -14.50 17.46 -15.51
N GLU A 308 -15.04 16.36 -14.96
CA GLU A 308 -14.24 15.34 -14.26
C GLU A 308 -13.22 14.68 -15.20
N LYS A 309 -13.64 14.33 -16.43
CA LYS A 309 -12.75 13.75 -17.45
C LYS A 309 -11.57 14.68 -17.76
N LEU A 310 -11.83 15.96 -17.98
CA LEU A 310 -10.80 16.95 -18.29
C LEU A 310 -9.85 17.17 -17.10
N ALA A 311 -10.39 17.25 -15.88
CA ALA A 311 -9.60 17.44 -14.66
C ALA A 311 -8.65 16.25 -14.40
N LEU A 312 -9.13 15.02 -14.57
CA LEU A 312 -8.31 13.81 -14.43
C LEU A 312 -7.26 13.69 -15.55
N ALA A 313 -7.62 14.04 -16.80
CA ALA A 313 -6.66 14.06 -17.91
C ALA A 313 -5.53 15.08 -17.68
N LYS A 314 -5.86 16.30 -17.23
CA LYS A 314 -4.87 17.33 -16.88
C LYS A 314 -3.97 16.86 -15.73
N TYR A 315 -4.55 16.26 -14.69
CA TYR A 315 -3.77 15.70 -13.58
C TYR A 315 -2.80 14.61 -14.05
N ARG A 316 -3.26 13.69 -14.92
CA ARG A 316 -2.41 12.64 -15.51
C ARG A 316 -1.21 13.22 -16.27
N GLN A 317 -1.43 14.26 -17.07
CA GLN A 317 -0.35 14.93 -17.79
C GLN A 317 0.67 15.58 -16.85
N MET A 318 0.21 16.27 -15.80
CA MET A 318 1.10 16.95 -14.84
C MET A 318 1.94 15.96 -14.03
N ILE A 319 1.33 14.90 -13.49
CA ILE A 319 2.03 13.98 -12.58
C ILE A 319 2.99 13.03 -13.31
N TRP A 320 2.58 12.51 -14.47
CA TRP A 320 3.38 11.52 -15.19
C TRP A 320 4.13 12.08 -16.40
N GLN A 321 4.02 13.39 -16.68
CA GLN A 321 4.75 14.06 -17.79
C GLN A 321 4.63 13.31 -19.12
N GLY A 322 3.44 12.78 -19.43
CA GLY A 322 3.17 12.00 -20.65
C GLY A 322 3.57 10.52 -20.61
N ARG A 323 4.17 10.01 -19.52
CA ARG A 323 4.53 8.58 -19.38
C ARG A 323 3.32 7.64 -19.27
N VAL A 324 2.16 8.17 -18.89
CA VAL A 324 0.89 7.43 -18.92
C VAL A 324 0.11 7.89 -20.13
N LEU A 325 0.07 7.02 -21.15
CA LEU A 325 -0.66 7.28 -22.39
C LEU A 325 -2.17 7.39 -22.13
N ASN A 326 -2.86 8.09 -23.03
CA ASN A 326 -4.31 8.04 -23.06
C ASN A 326 -4.77 6.60 -23.35
N SER A 327 -5.81 6.15 -22.66
CA SER A 327 -6.40 4.83 -22.94
C SER A 327 -6.93 4.80 -24.37
N GLN A 328 -6.64 3.72 -25.08
CA GLN A 328 -7.25 3.42 -26.39
C GLN A 328 -8.62 2.73 -26.24
N PHE A 329 -8.96 2.29 -25.02
CA PHE A 329 -10.19 1.59 -24.69
C PHE A 329 -11.28 2.56 -24.22
N THR A 330 -12.54 2.22 -24.53
CA THR A 330 -13.73 2.91 -24.00
C THR A 330 -13.92 2.66 -22.49
N ASP A 331 -14.79 3.43 -21.82
CA ASP A 331 -15.09 3.18 -20.40
C ASP A 331 -15.71 1.79 -20.21
N GLU A 332 -16.58 1.38 -21.12
CA GLU A 332 -17.23 0.07 -21.10
C GLU A 332 -16.22 -1.08 -21.23
N GLU A 333 -15.23 -0.95 -22.13
CA GLU A 333 -14.14 -1.91 -22.28
C GLU A 333 -13.24 -1.97 -21.03
N LEU A 334 -12.87 -0.81 -20.48
CA LEU A 334 -12.06 -0.75 -19.27
C LEU A 334 -12.79 -1.38 -18.07
N ARG A 335 -14.10 -1.12 -17.93
CA ARG A 335 -14.92 -1.69 -16.86
C ARG A 335 -15.12 -3.19 -17.02
N SER A 336 -15.51 -3.65 -18.20
CA SER A 336 -15.75 -5.08 -18.48
C SER A 336 -14.48 -5.94 -18.30
N GLN A 337 -13.29 -5.37 -18.53
CA GLN A 337 -12.00 -6.00 -18.28
C GLN A 337 -11.51 -5.87 -16.81
N GLY A 338 -12.27 -5.18 -15.94
CA GLY A 338 -11.92 -5.00 -14.53
C GLY A 338 -10.74 -4.04 -14.30
N ARG A 339 -10.48 -3.11 -15.23
CA ARG A 339 -9.38 -2.15 -15.17
C ARG A 339 -9.72 -0.86 -14.43
N CYS A 340 -11.02 -0.63 -14.17
CA CYS A 340 -11.48 0.50 -13.39
C CYS A 340 -11.49 0.18 -11.89
N PRO A 341 -11.00 1.08 -11.02
CA PRO A 341 -11.22 0.97 -9.59
C PRO A 341 -12.71 1.13 -9.28
N LEU A 342 -13.21 0.41 -8.27
CA LEU A 342 -14.58 0.57 -7.82
C LEU A 342 -14.74 1.90 -7.05
N THR A 343 -15.81 2.63 -7.37
CA THR A 343 -16.23 3.82 -6.63
C THR A 343 -16.72 3.45 -5.23
N PRO A 344 -16.83 4.41 -4.29
CA PRO A 344 -17.39 4.12 -2.97
C PRO A 344 -18.84 3.60 -3.04
N GLU A 345 -19.66 4.10 -3.98
CA GLU A 345 -21.01 3.58 -4.24
C GLU A 345 -20.97 2.10 -4.64
N GLU A 346 -20.18 1.75 -5.65
CA GLU A 346 -20.02 0.37 -6.14
C GLU A 346 -19.49 -0.57 -5.04
N MET A 347 -18.57 -0.09 -4.20
CA MET A 347 -18.10 -0.85 -3.03
C MET A 347 -19.19 -1.06 -1.99
N GLY A 348 -20.05 -0.06 -1.76
CA GLY A 348 -21.19 -0.18 -0.86
C GLY A 348 -22.15 -1.29 -1.31
N LEU A 349 -22.46 -1.32 -2.61
CA LEU A 349 -23.30 -2.34 -3.23
C LEU A 349 -22.68 -3.73 -3.16
N LEU A 350 -21.38 -3.83 -3.48
CA LEU A 350 -20.63 -5.09 -3.44
C LEU A 350 -20.62 -5.70 -2.03
N LEU A 351 -20.33 -4.89 -1.00
CA LEU A 351 -20.33 -5.35 0.39
C LEU A 351 -21.73 -5.76 0.83
N ALA A 352 -22.76 -4.97 0.48
CA ALA A 352 -24.14 -5.33 0.80
C ALA A 352 -24.56 -6.67 0.16
N ALA A 353 -24.16 -6.92 -1.08
CA ALA A 353 -24.42 -8.19 -1.77
C ALA A 353 -23.67 -9.38 -1.15
N PHE A 354 -22.47 -9.16 -0.58
CA PHE A 354 -21.75 -10.17 0.19
C PHE A 354 -22.35 -10.46 1.59
N GLY A 355 -23.39 -9.75 1.99
CA GLY A 355 -24.11 -10.00 3.24
C GLY A 355 -23.69 -9.09 4.41
N PHE A 356 -22.73 -8.18 4.24
CA PHE A 356 -22.47 -7.15 5.24
C PHE A 356 -23.70 -6.24 5.37
N ASP A 357 -24.08 -5.79 6.57
CA ASP A 357 -25.24 -4.92 6.81
C ASP A 357 -24.90 -3.56 7.44
N ASN A 358 -25.91 -2.75 7.75
CA ASN A 358 -25.74 -1.44 8.37
C ASN A 358 -25.14 -1.50 9.80
N ASN A 359 -25.13 -2.67 10.45
CA ASN A 359 -24.52 -2.89 11.76
C ASN A 359 -23.04 -3.26 11.66
N THR A 360 -22.56 -3.59 10.46
CA THR A 360 -21.16 -3.93 10.17
C THR A 360 -20.26 -2.77 10.54
N ARG A 361 -19.24 -3.06 11.34
CA ARG A 361 -18.13 -2.14 11.61
C ARG A 361 -17.15 -2.21 10.46
N LEU A 362 -16.96 -1.08 9.79
CA LEU A 362 -16.09 -0.98 8.63
C LEU A 362 -14.97 0.00 8.92
N TYR A 363 -13.72 -0.45 8.85
CA TYR A 363 -12.57 0.45 8.86
C TYR A 363 -12.19 0.81 7.42
N LEU A 364 -12.17 2.09 7.11
CA LEU A 364 -11.81 2.62 5.80
C LEU A 364 -10.30 2.91 5.73
N ALA A 365 -9.56 1.97 5.14
CA ALA A 365 -8.16 2.15 4.77
C ALA A 365 -8.08 2.91 3.44
N SER A 366 -7.98 4.23 3.51
CA SER A 366 -7.80 5.08 2.34
C SER A 366 -6.88 6.27 2.64
N HIS A 367 -6.32 6.87 1.58
CA HIS A 367 -5.64 8.14 1.69
C HIS A 367 -6.64 9.31 1.59
N LYS A 368 -6.81 9.92 0.41
CA LYS A 368 -7.75 11.01 0.17
C LYS A 368 -8.67 10.57 -0.96
N VAL A 369 -9.86 10.13 -0.59
CA VAL A 369 -10.88 9.71 -1.55
C VAL A 369 -11.19 10.87 -2.50
N TYR A 370 -11.00 10.60 -3.79
CA TYR A 370 -11.29 11.54 -4.86
C TYR A 370 -12.78 11.89 -4.84
N GLY A 371 -13.12 13.18 -5.01
CA GLY A 371 -14.49 13.68 -4.89
C GLY A 371 -15.03 13.81 -3.46
N GLY A 372 -14.27 13.40 -2.43
CA GLY A 372 -14.58 13.66 -1.02
C GLY A 372 -15.95 13.13 -0.58
N GLU A 373 -16.64 13.93 0.24
CA GLU A 373 -17.95 13.57 0.82
C GLU A 373 -19.01 13.24 -0.23
N ALA A 374 -19.00 13.94 -1.38
CA ALA A 374 -19.94 13.65 -2.46
C ALA A 374 -19.83 12.19 -2.97
N ARG A 375 -18.60 11.62 -3.01
CA ARG A 375 -18.38 10.22 -3.38
C ARG A 375 -18.59 9.25 -2.22
N ILE A 376 -18.13 9.60 -1.01
CA ILE A 376 -18.20 8.70 0.15
C ILE A 376 -19.64 8.55 0.67
N SER A 377 -20.50 9.55 0.47
CA SER A 377 -21.86 9.58 1.03
C SER A 377 -22.67 8.30 0.78
N ALA A 378 -22.63 7.74 -0.43
CA ALA A 378 -23.35 6.50 -0.76
C ALA A 378 -22.85 5.30 0.05
N LEU A 379 -21.52 5.15 0.20
CA LEU A 379 -20.94 4.10 1.03
C LEU A 379 -21.35 4.25 2.50
N ARG A 380 -21.34 5.48 3.02
CA ARG A 380 -21.71 5.77 4.41
C ARG A 380 -23.20 5.54 4.69
N GLN A 381 -24.08 5.78 3.72
CA GLN A 381 -25.50 5.46 3.84
C GLN A 381 -25.73 3.96 4.03
N VAL A 382 -24.99 3.13 3.30
CA VAL A 382 -25.08 1.66 3.43
C VAL A 382 -24.39 1.18 4.72
N PHE A 383 -23.26 1.78 5.09
CA PHE A 383 -22.45 1.42 6.26
C PHE A 383 -22.25 2.62 7.21
N PRO A 384 -23.22 2.95 8.07
CA PRO A 384 -23.15 4.11 8.95
C PRO A 384 -22.11 3.98 10.06
N ARG A 385 -21.69 2.75 10.40
CA ARG A 385 -20.62 2.46 11.38
C ARG A 385 -19.23 2.38 10.74
N MET A 386 -19.03 3.15 9.67
CA MET A 386 -17.75 3.26 9.00
C MET A 386 -16.85 4.28 9.70
N GLU A 387 -15.65 3.85 10.02
CA GLU A 387 -14.64 4.61 10.77
C GLU A 387 -13.31 4.61 10.01
N ASP A 388 -12.41 5.51 10.36
CA ASP A 388 -11.06 5.61 9.82
C ASP A 388 -10.07 6.00 10.92
N LYS A 389 -8.79 5.98 10.60
CA LYS A 389 -7.73 6.47 11.50
C LYS A 389 -7.94 7.91 12.02
N ARG A 390 -8.72 8.75 11.32
CA ARG A 390 -8.97 10.15 11.73
C ARG A 390 -10.04 10.23 12.82
N SER A 391 -11.09 9.45 12.68
CA SER A 391 -12.21 9.34 13.61
C SER A 391 -11.88 8.47 14.84
N LEU A 392 -10.99 7.48 14.69
CA LEU A 392 -10.63 6.56 15.77
C LEU A 392 -9.48 7.04 16.66
N ALA A 393 -8.75 8.10 16.29
CA ALA A 393 -7.66 8.66 17.09
C ALA A 393 -7.82 10.17 17.29
N SER A 394 -7.15 10.70 18.31
CA SER A 394 -6.97 12.13 18.48
C SER A 394 -5.87 12.68 17.55
N SER A 395 -5.82 14.00 17.41
CA SER A 395 -4.71 14.66 16.71
C SER A 395 -3.37 14.45 17.41
N ALA A 396 -3.35 14.33 18.74
CA ALA A 396 -2.14 14.07 19.53
C ALA A 396 -1.59 12.66 19.26
N GLU A 397 -2.44 11.64 19.28
CA GLU A 397 -2.05 10.26 18.97
C GLU A 397 -1.50 10.12 17.54
N ARG A 398 -2.01 10.93 16.60
CA ARG A 398 -1.54 10.94 15.21
C ARG A 398 -0.32 11.83 14.96
N ALA A 399 0.20 12.55 15.94
CA ALA A 399 1.23 13.56 15.71
C ALA A 399 2.47 13.01 14.98
N ARG A 400 2.90 11.79 15.33
CA ARG A 400 4.10 11.14 14.75
C ARG A 400 3.92 10.63 13.31
N ILE A 401 2.67 10.46 12.85
CA ILE A 401 2.36 9.94 11.51
C ILE A 401 1.70 10.99 10.61
N LYS A 402 1.38 12.17 11.15
CA LYS A 402 0.70 13.25 10.42
C LYS A 402 1.60 13.74 9.28
N GLY A 403 1.03 13.81 8.07
CA GLY A 403 1.75 14.25 6.87
C GLY A 403 2.70 13.21 6.26
N LYS A 404 2.87 12.04 6.89
CA LYS A 404 3.72 10.96 6.41
C LYS A 404 2.87 9.84 5.80
N ALA A 405 2.71 9.86 4.48
CA ALA A 405 1.88 8.91 3.73
C ALA A 405 2.26 7.43 3.93
N SER A 406 3.55 7.12 3.99
CA SER A 406 4.11 5.80 4.27
C SER A 406 3.75 5.33 5.67
N LEU A 407 3.84 6.18 6.70
CA LEU A 407 3.45 5.80 8.06
C LEU A 407 1.93 5.64 8.19
N LEU A 408 1.14 6.45 7.50
CA LEU A 408 -0.31 6.29 7.42
C LEU A 408 -0.69 4.96 6.73
N ALA A 409 0.01 4.60 5.65
CA ALA A 409 -0.19 3.33 4.96
C ALA A 409 0.27 2.12 5.80
N ALA A 410 1.34 2.28 6.59
CA ALA A 410 1.80 1.27 7.53
C ALA A 410 0.77 1.02 8.64
N LEU A 411 0.16 2.08 9.20
CA LEU A 411 -0.93 1.96 10.16
C LEU A 411 -2.14 1.24 9.54
N ASP A 412 -2.56 1.64 8.34
CA ASP A 412 -3.66 0.97 7.64
C ASP A 412 -3.35 -0.50 7.37
N TYR A 413 -2.11 -0.83 7.00
CA TYR A 413 -1.65 -2.21 6.80
C TYR A 413 -1.75 -3.00 8.11
N TYR A 414 -1.30 -2.42 9.22
CA TYR A 414 -1.36 -3.05 10.53
C TYR A 414 -2.80 -3.36 10.95
N VAL A 415 -3.71 -2.38 10.87
CA VAL A 415 -5.14 -2.58 11.18
C VAL A 415 -5.77 -3.63 10.24
N SER A 416 -5.36 -3.65 8.97
CA SER A 416 -5.81 -4.65 7.98
C SER A 416 -5.37 -6.07 8.28
N MET A 417 -4.20 -6.27 8.90
CA MET A 417 -3.77 -7.61 9.34
C MET A 417 -4.57 -8.10 10.56
N HIS A 418 -5.05 -7.18 11.39
CA HIS A 418 -5.80 -7.50 12.62
C HIS A 418 -7.32 -7.51 12.45
N SER A 419 -7.82 -7.37 11.22
CA SER A 419 -9.25 -7.44 10.92
C SER A 419 -9.74 -8.86 10.64
N ASP A 420 -11.02 -9.11 10.88
CA ASP A 420 -11.67 -10.39 10.60
C ASP A 420 -11.78 -10.63 9.10
N ILE A 421 -12.08 -9.58 8.32
CA ILE A 421 -12.14 -9.62 6.86
C ILE A 421 -11.39 -8.43 6.28
N PHE A 422 -10.63 -8.67 5.21
CA PHE A 422 -10.03 -7.64 4.37
C PHE A 422 -10.61 -7.69 2.96
N ILE A 423 -10.92 -6.53 2.39
CA ILE A 423 -11.38 -6.36 1.01
C ILE A 423 -10.84 -5.06 0.44
N SER A 424 -10.62 -5.00 -0.87
CA SER A 424 -10.06 -3.81 -1.53
C SER A 424 -10.85 -3.42 -2.78
N ALA A 425 -11.03 -2.13 -3.01
CA ALA A 425 -11.76 -1.60 -4.16
C ALA A 425 -11.04 -1.76 -5.52
N SER A 426 -9.74 -2.08 -5.50
CA SER A 426 -8.98 -2.36 -6.71
C SER A 426 -7.79 -3.27 -6.40
N PRO A 427 -7.31 -4.06 -7.38
CA PRO A 427 -5.98 -4.66 -7.29
C PRO A 427 -4.92 -3.55 -7.32
N GLY A 428 -3.86 -3.72 -6.54
CA GLY A 428 -2.78 -2.74 -6.37
C GLY A 428 -1.75 -3.22 -5.36
N ASN A 429 -0.73 -2.41 -5.08
CA ASN A 429 0.41 -2.85 -4.27
C ASN A 429 0.02 -3.24 -2.83
N MET A 430 -0.82 -2.43 -2.16
CA MET A 430 -1.30 -2.77 -0.82
C MET A 430 -2.24 -3.98 -0.82
N HIS A 431 -3.11 -4.10 -1.83
CA HIS A 431 -3.96 -5.28 -2.02
C HIS A 431 -3.10 -6.55 -2.11
N ASN A 432 -2.12 -6.56 -3.01
CA ASN A 432 -1.25 -7.70 -3.23
C ASN A 432 -0.47 -8.09 -1.97
N ALA A 433 0.10 -7.10 -1.26
CA ALA A 433 0.86 -7.32 -0.04
C ALA A 433 0.00 -7.85 1.12
N LEU A 434 -1.23 -7.36 1.29
CA LEU A 434 -2.14 -7.84 2.33
C LEU A 434 -2.77 -9.19 1.98
N VAL A 435 -3.14 -9.42 0.72
CA VAL A 435 -3.63 -10.74 0.27
C VAL A 435 -2.59 -11.82 0.57
N GLY A 436 -1.32 -11.58 0.22
CA GLY A 436 -0.27 -12.57 0.46
C GLY A 436 0.02 -12.78 1.95
N HIS A 437 0.12 -11.70 2.74
CA HIS A 437 0.38 -11.82 4.18
C HIS A 437 -0.79 -12.45 4.93
N ARG A 438 -2.03 -12.09 4.61
CA ARG A 438 -3.20 -12.76 5.18
C ARG A 438 -3.28 -14.22 4.74
N THR A 439 -2.90 -14.56 3.52
CA THR A 439 -2.81 -15.97 3.08
C THR A 439 -1.77 -16.75 3.89
N PHE A 440 -0.59 -16.15 4.13
CA PHE A 440 0.47 -16.75 4.94
C PHE A 440 0.02 -17.06 6.37
N GLU A 441 -0.82 -16.21 6.96
CA GLU A 441 -1.40 -16.36 8.31
C GLU A 441 -2.78 -17.08 8.34
N ASN A 442 -3.22 -17.67 7.22
CA ASN A 442 -4.56 -18.28 7.05
C ASN A 442 -5.75 -17.36 7.47
N LEU A 443 -5.67 -16.07 7.13
CA LEU A 443 -6.67 -15.05 7.44
C LEU A 443 -7.60 -14.75 6.25
N LYS A 444 -8.89 -14.54 6.54
CA LYS A 444 -9.94 -14.34 5.53
C LYS A 444 -9.74 -13.07 4.71
N THR A 445 -9.83 -13.17 3.39
CA THR A 445 -9.71 -12.02 2.47
C THR A 445 -10.68 -12.19 1.32
N ILE A 446 -11.53 -11.19 1.07
CA ILE A 446 -12.40 -11.20 -0.12
C ILE A 446 -11.66 -10.49 -1.24
N ARG A 447 -11.33 -11.22 -2.31
CA ARG A 447 -10.67 -10.68 -3.50
C ARG A 447 -11.72 -10.43 -4.60
N PRO A 448 -12.08 -9.17 -4.89
CA PRO A 448 -13.07 -8.88 -5.92
C PRO A 448 -12.69 -9.44 -7.29
N ASN A 449 -13.66 -9.99 -8.00
CA ASN A 449 -13.57 -10.34 -9.41
C ASN A 449 -13.94 -9.10 -10.24
N MET A 450 -12.95 -8.23 -10.44
CA MET A 450 -13.17 -6.91 -11.04
C MET A 450 -13.84 -6.96 -12.43
N ALA A 451 -13.50 -7.96 -13.25
CA ALA A 451 -14.10 -8.12 -14.59
C ALA A 451 -15.58 -8.47 -14.50
N LEU A 452 -15.94 -9.46 -13.67
CA LEU A 452 -17.33 -9.82 -13.41
C LEU A 452 -18.11 -8.61 -12.84
N ILE A 453 -17.58 -7.98 -11.80
CA ILE A 453 -18.23 -6.84 -11.15
C ILE A 453 -18.45 -5.70 -12.16
N GLY A 454 -17.45 -5.42 -12.99
CA GLY A 454 -17.56 -4.42 -14.05
C GLY A 454 -18.67 -4.74 -15.06
N GLN A 455 -18.79 -5.99 -15.49
CA GLN A 455 -19.88 -6.42 -16.39
C GLN A 455 -21.26 -6.29 -15.73
N LEU A 456 -21.39 -6.67 -14.46
CA LEU A 456 -22.65 -6.53 -13.72
C LEU A 456 -23.08 -5.06 -13.60
N PHE A 457 -22.15 -4.14 -13.32
CA PHE A 457 -22.46 -2.71 -13.25
C PHE A 457 -22.71 -2.05 -14.61
N LEU A 458 -22.31 -2.67 -15.73
CA LEU A 458 -22.68 -2.21 -17.06
C LEU A 458 -24.13 -2.59 -17.42
N ASN A 459 -24.68 -3.64 -16.80
CA ASN A 459 -26.06 -4.05 -17.01
C ASN A 459 -27.03 -3.16 -16.20
N LYS A 460 -27.58 -2.13 -16.86
CA LYS A 460 -28.51 -1.17 -16.24
C LYS A 460 -29.86 -1.77 -15.81
N SER A 461 -30.20 -2.95 -16.31
CA SER A 461 -31.46 -3.64 -16.04
C SER A 461 -31.34 -4.76 -15.02
N ILE A 462 -30.15 -4.97 -14.45
CA ILE A 462 -29.92 -6.05 -13.48
C ILE A 462 -30.75 -5.85 -12.21
N THR A 463 -31.40 -6.92 -11.75
CA THR A 463 -32.14 -6.90 -10.49
C THR A 463 -31.19 -7.09 -9.30
N TRP A 464 -31.62 -6.74 -8.09
CA TRP A 464 -30.83 -6.99 -6.89
C TRP A 464 -30.53 -8.48 -6.68
N VAL A 465 -31.52 -9.34 -6.94
CA VAL A 465 -31.41 -10.80 -6.76
C VAL A 465 -30.36 -11.37 -7.72
N ASP A 466 -30.43 -11.01 -9.00
CA ASP A 466 -29.46 -11.47 -10.01
C ASP A 466 -28.05 -10.93 -9.72
N PHE A 467 -27.95 -9.67 -9.28
CA PHE A 467 -26.68 -9.05 -8.89
C PHE A 467 -26.04 -9.80 -7.71
N GLN A 468 -26.82 -10.09 -6.67
CA GLN A 468 -26.36 -10.82 -5.49
C GLN A 468 -25.96 -12.26 -5.83
N GLN A 469 -26.77 -12.96 -6.61
CA GLN A 469 -26.49 -14.33 -7.04
C GLN A 469 -25.19 -14.42 -7.86
N ALA A 470 -25.06 -13.59 -8.90
CA ALA A 470 -23.87 -13.58 -9.75
C ALA A 470 -22.59 -13.26 -8.96
N LEU A 471 -22.68 -12.34 -7.99
CA LEU A 471 -21.55 -12.04 -7.11
C LEU A 471 -21.22 -13.21 -6.17
N GLY A 472 -22.22 -13.88 -5.60
CA GLY A 472 -22.03 -15.07 -4.79
C GLY A 472 -21.29 -16.17 -5.54
N GLU A 473 -21.79 -16.56 -6.71
CA GLU A 473 -21.19 -17.57 -7.59
C GLU A 473 -19.77 -17.18 -8.02
N GLY A 474 -19.58 -15.92 -8.43
CA GLY A 474 -18.29 -15.41 -8.90
C GLY A 474 -17.19 -15.27 -7.84
N HIS A 475 -17.53 -15.43 -6.55
CA HIS A 475 -16.61 -15.24 -5.42
C HIS A 475 -16.48 -16.42 -4.47
N VAL A 476 -17.11 -17.57 -4.73
CA VAL A 476 -16.97 -18.79 -3.90
C VAL A 476 -15.50 -19.12 -3.59
N ASN A 477 -14.64 -19.09 -4.61
CA ASN A 477 -13.20 -19.40 -4.51
C ASN A 477 -12.29 -18.15 -4.38
N ARG A 478 -12.82 -17.06 -3.82
CA ARG A 478 -12.12 -15.76 -3.71
C ARG A 478 -12.20 -15.16 -2.30
N GLN A 479 -12.30 -16.01 -1.27
CA GLN A 479 -12.50 -15.62 0.13
C GLN A 479 -11.29 -15.90 1.03
N GLY A 480 -10.12 -16.20 0.46
CA GLY A 480 -8.90 -16.48 1.20
C GLY A 480 -8.35 -17.89 0.95
N GLN A 481 -8.97 -18.64 0.03
CA GLN A 481 -8.46 -19.94 -0.37
C GLN A 481 -7.04 -19.82 -0.92
N ILE A 482 -6.16 -20.73 -0.48
CA ILE A 482 -4.77 -20.79 -0.92
C ILE A 482 -4.71 -21.07 -2.41
N ARG A 483 -3.82 -20.35 -3.08
CA ARG A 483 -3.53 -20.51 -4.50
C ARG A 483 -2.04 -20.72 -4.67
N LEU A 484 -1.68 -21.81 -5.32
CA LEU A 484 -0.30 -22.06 -5.70
C LEU A 484 0.17 -20.99 -6.68
N ARG A 485 1.35 -20.45 -6.40
CA ARG A 485 2.03 -19.48 -7.23
C ARG A 485 2.32 -20.08 -8.60
N LYS A 486 1.92 -19.36 -9.65
CA LYS A 486 2.28 -19.69 -11.04
C LYS A 486 3.59 -18.99 -11.44
N PRO A 487 4.27 -19.44 -12.50
CA PRO A 487 5.44 -18.75 -13.02
C PRO A 487 5.19 -17.25 -13.22
N LYS A 488 6.21 -16.43 -12.96
CA LYS A 488 6.22 -14.96 -13.02
C LYS A 488 5.33 -14.26 -11.99
N GLN A 489 4.54 -15.00 -11.21
CA GLN A 489 3.77 -14.40 -10.13
C GLN A 489 4.67 -14.12 -8.92
N SER A 490 4.33 -13.04 -8.21
CA SER A 490 5.05 -12.65 -7.01
C SER A 490 4.78 -13.61 -5.84
N ILE A 491 5.86 -14.06 -5.19
CA ILE A 491 5.81 -14.80 -3.92
C ILE A 491 5.15 -14.00 -2.79
N TYR A 492 5.16 -12.66 -2.87
CA TYR A 492 4.57 -11.78 -1.87
C TYR A 492 3.05 -11.68 -1.96
N THR A 493 2.47 -12.09 -3.10
CA THR A 493 1.01 -12.16 -3.32
C THR A 493 0.51 -13.60 -3.20
N TYR A 494 1.30 -14.57 -3.64
CA TYR A 494 1.00 -16.00 -3.61
C TYR A 494 2.13 -16.72 -2.87
N PRO A 495 2.03 -16.86 -1.54
CA PRO A 495 3.13 -17.39 -0.72
C PRO A 495 3.33 -18.90 -0.86
N ALA A 496 2.32 -19.68 -1.27
CA ALA A 496 2.47 -21.12 -1.46
C ALA A 496 2.98 -21.46 -2.87
N PRO A 497 3.93 -22.39 -3.05
CA PRO A 497 4.58 -23.20 -2.00
C PRO A 497 5.91 -22.63 -1.48
N ASP A 498 6.36 -21.46 -1.96
CA ASP A 498 7.72 -20.98 -1.66
C ASP A 498 7.92 -20.56 -0.19
N CYS A 499 6.88 -20.04 0.45
CA CYS A 499 6.87 -19.55 1.84
C CYS A 499 6.08 -20.47 2.80
N MET A 500 5.39 -21.49 2.27
CA MET A 500 4.45 -22.33 3.00
C MET A 500 4.62 -23.80 2.63
N CYS A 501 4.41 -24.69 3.60
CA CYS A 501 4.52 -26.14 3.41
C CYS A 501 3.18 -26.79 3.65
N HIS A 502 2.94 -27.90 2.97
CA HIS A 502 1.79 -28.75 3.27
C HIS A 502 2.03 -29.45 4.60
N VAL A 503 1.02 -29.46 5.47
CA VAL A 503 1.05 -30.12 6.79
C VAL A 503 0.24 -31.39 6.79
#